data_AF-A0AAW5JQG6-F1
#
_entry.id   AF-A0AAW5JQG6-F1
#
_cell.length_a   1.000
_cell.length_b   1.000
_cell.length_c   1.000
_cell.angle_alpha   90.00
_cell.angle_beta   90.00
_cell.angle_gamma   90.00
#
_symmetry.space_group_name_H-M   'P 1'
#
loop_
_entity.id
_entity.type
_entity.pdbx_description
1 polymer ?
#
loop_
_entity_poly.entity_id
_entity_poly.type
_entity_poly.pdbx_seq_one_letter_code
_entity_poly.pdbx_strand_id
1 'polypeptide(L)'
;MNIKRSGMITIVGRPNVGKSTLTNALVGEKIAIVTNKPQTTRNRICAVLNRGDSQFVFIDTPGLHRARTKLGDYMVGVVKQSVADVDAVMLLVEPIANVGGPEEELIGRIRALGVPAVLVINKIDTVKKEDLLAVMRAYQAAHDFQAIVPISAKNGEGVEDLLTVLAGFLPEGPQLFPEGMVTDQPERQVMAEILREKLLLCLDQEIPHGTAVEITRFSERDNEIIDVDATIYCEKTSHKGIIIGKNGAMLKKISSLARQDMEAFMGARVYLETWVKVKENWRDNLNFIHNVGYRDD
;
A
#
# COMPACT_ATOMS: atom_id res chain seq x y z
N MET A 1 13.99 -9.69 -21.27
CA MET A 1 15.27 -8.89 -21.21
C MET A 1 16.26 -9.60 -20.28
N ASN A 2 17.58 -9.35 -20.33
CA ASN A 2 18.51 -9.99 -19.36
C ASN A 2 18.83 -9.02 -18.21
N ILE A 3 18.28 -9.28 -17.03
CA ILE A 3 18.47 -8.48 -15.82
C ILE A 3 19.85 -8.76 -15.23
N LYS A 4 20.60 -7.70 -14.92
CA LYS A 4 21.97 -7.75 -14.36
C LYS A 4 22.07 -7.11 -12.97
N ARG A 5 21.11 -6.25 -12.64
CA ARG A 5 21.03 -5.57 -11.35
C ARG A 5 19.63 -5.75 -10.80
N SER A 6 19.53 -6.06 -9.52
CA SER A 6 18.25 -6.24 -8.85
C SER A 6 18.36 -5.79 -7.41
N GLY A 7 17.29 -5.19 -6.89
CA GLY A 7 17.32 -4.74 -5.51
C GLY A 7 15.94 -4.43 -4.94
N MET A 8 15.87 -4.54 -3.63
CA MET A 8 14.69 -4.30 -2.81
C MET A 8 14.75 -2.90 -2.19
N ILE A 9 13.72 -2.11 -2.44
CA ILE A 9 13.61 -0.72 -1.97
C ILE A 9 12.32 -0.57 -1.16
N THR A 10 12.47 -0.35 0.13
CA THR A 10 11.31 -0.21 1.02
C THR A 10 10.78 1.20 1.07
N ILE A 11 9.47 1.37 0.86
CA ILE A 11 8.77 2.64 0.92
C ILE A 11 8.20 2.82 2.33
N VAL A 12 8.70 3.81 3.07
CA VAL A 12 8.23 4.14 4.42
C VAL A 12 7.76 5.58 4.51
N GLY A 13 6.93 5.85 5.51
CA GLY A 13 6.37 7.17 5.76
C GLY A 13 5.07 7.08 6.54
N ARG A 14 4.65 8.20 7.13
CA ARG A 14 3.39 8.24 7.88
C ARG A 14 2.17 7.91 6.99
N PRO A 15 0.99 7.63 7.57
CA PRO A 15 -0.23 7.45 6.79
C PRO A 15 -0.49 8.65 5.85
N ASN A 16 -1.09 8.37 4.68
CA ASN A 16 -1.55 9.34 3.70
C ASN A 16 -0.49 10.16 2.94
N VAL A 17 0.82 9.94 3.15
CA VAL A 17 1.89 10.60 2.35
C VAL A 17 1.94 10.18 0.88
N GLY A 18 1.18 9.15 0.49
CA GLY A 18 1.04 8.69 -0.90
C GLY A 18 1.91 7.49 -1.29
N LYS A 19 2.28 6.62 -0.34
CA LYS A 19 3.11 5.42 -0.58
C LYS A 19 2.51 4.49 -1.65
N SER A 20 1.25 4.08 -1.47
CA SER A 20 0.55 3.22 -2.43
C SER A 20 0.25 3.92 -3.76
N THR A 21 0.05 5.25 -3.74
CA THR A 21 -0.06 6.04 -4.98
C THR A 21 1.24 5.98 -5.79
N LEU A 22 2.38 6.18 -5.12
CA LEU A 22 3.69 6.07 -5.76
C LEU A 22 3.96 4.64 -6.23
N THR A 23 3.61 3.64 -5.42
CA THR A 23 3.76 2.22 -5.75
C THR A 23 3.04 1.89 -7.06
N ASN A 24 1.75 2.25 -7.16
CA ASN A 24 0.97 2.05 -8.38
C ASN A 24 1.55 2.85 -9.57
N ALA A 25 2.02 4.07 -9.35
CA ALA A 25 2.62 4.89 -10.40
C ALA A 25 3.94 4.31 -10.94
N LEU A 26 4.75 3.70 -10.07
CA LEU A 26 6.03 3.08 -10.46
C LEU A 26 5.83 1.85 -11.34
N VAL A 27 4.82 1.02 -11.05
CA VAL A 27 4.55 -0.20 -11.82
C VAL A 27 3.54 -0.02 -12.94
N GLY A 28 2.81 1.10 -12.98
CA GLY A 28 1.80 1.39 -14.00
C GLY A 28 0.46 0.67 -13.80
N GLU A 29 0.31 -0.10 -12.73
CA GLU A 29 -0.88 -0.90 -12.42
C GLU A 29 -1.38 -0.63 -11.00
N LYS A 30 -2.69 -0.84 -10.78
CA LYS A 30 -3.33 -0.65 -9.47
C LYS A 30 -3.21 -1.93 -8.61
N ILE A 31 -2.02 -2.16 -8.05
CA ILE A 31 -1.74 -3.32 -7.18
C ILE A 31 -1.96 -3.02 -5.68
N ALA A 32 -2.01 -1.75 -5.31
CA ALA A 32 -2.26 -1.30 -3.94
C ALA A 32 -3.47 -0.35 -3.89
N ILE A 33 -4.25 -0.44 -2.81
CA ILE A 33 -5.43 0.41 -2.63
C ILE A 33 -5.04 1.82 -2.20
N VAL A 34 -5.82 2.82 -2.64
CA VAL A 34 -5.53 4.23 -2.37
C VAL A 34 -6.76 4.93 -1.82
N THR A 35 -6.65 5.47 -0.60
CA THR A 35 -7.70 6.30 0.00
C THR A 35 -7.07 7.42 0.82
N ASN A 36 -7.84 8.47 1.08
CA ASN A 36 -7.43 9.54 2.00
C ASN A 36 -7.61 9.16 3.48
N LYS A 37 -8.12 7.96 3.77
CA LYS A 37 -8.30 7.50 5.14
C LYS A 37 -7.03 6.88 5.69
N PRO A 38 -6.72 7.13 6.97
CA PRO A 38 -5.57 6.51 7.62
C PRO A 38 -5.72 4.97 7.63
N GLN A 39 -4.61 4.25 7.85
CA GLN A 39 -4.62 2.77 7.86
C GLN A 39 -5.17 2.14 6.57
N THR A 40 -4.95 2.82 5.43
CA THR A 40 -5.29 2.28 4.11
C THR A 40 -4.48 1.02 3.85
N THR A 41 -3.15 1.05 3.85
CA THR A 41 -2.30 -0.15 3.63
C THR A 41 -2.12 -0.92 4.94
N ARG A 42 -2.39 -2.23 4.92
CA ARG A 42 -2.25 -3.14 6.10
C ARG A 42 -1.20 -4.22 5.92
N ASN A 43 -0.89 -4.60 4.68
CA ASN A 43 0.11 -5.61 4.34
C ASN A 43 1.35 -5.00 3.72
N ARG A 44 2.43 -5.80 3.72
CA ARG A 44 3.56 -5.63 2.82
C ARG A 44 3.11 -5.97 1.40
N ILE A 45 3.41 -5.11 0.43
CA ILE A 45 3.12 -5.36 -0.98
C ILE A 45 4.43 -5.23 -1.73
N CYS A 46 4.84 -6.27 -2.45
CA CYS A 46 5.95 -6.14 -3.40
C CYS A 46 5.40 -5.67 -4.73
N ALA A 47 6.06 -4.67 -5.30
CA ALA A 47 5.78 -4.10 -6.60
C ALA A 47 7.05 -4.24 -7.45
N VAL A 48 6.94 -4.99 -8.54
CA VAL A 48 8.09 -5.37 -9.36
C VAL A 48 8.08 -4.56 -10.65
N LEU A 49 9.20 -3.89 -10.94
CA LEU A 49 9.41 -3.13 -12.16
C LEU A 49 10.71 -3.57 -12.83
N ASN A 50 10.60 -4.10 -14.04
CA ASN A 50 11.76 -4.34 -14.90
C ASN A 50 11.97 -3.13 -15.81
N ARG A 51 13.17 -2.54 -15.78
CA ARG A 51 13.53 -1.40 -16.64
C ARG A 51 14.95 -1.58 -17.17
N GLY A 52 15.06 -1.86 -18.47
CA GLY A 52 16.34 -2.14 -19.10
C GLY A 52 16.99 -3.41 -18.52
N ASP A 53 18.18 -3.25 -17.93
CA ASP A 53 18.93 -4.34 -17.27
C ASP A 53 18.71 -4.42 -15.75
N SER A 54 17.75 -3.65 -15.23
CA SER A 54 17.52 -3.46 -13.80
C SER A 54 16.14 -3.94 -13.38
N GLN A 55 16.06 -4.68 -12.27
CA GLN A 55 14.79 -5.04 -11.62
C GLN A 55 14.68 -4.33 -10.28
N PHE A 56 13.65 -3.50 -10.14
CA PHE A 56 13.30 -2.84 -8.90
C PHE A 56 12.20 -3.66 -8.22
N VAL A 57 12.39 -3.95 -6.93
CA VAL A 57 11.35 -4.53 -6.08
C VAL A 57 11.00 -3.50 -5.02
N PHE A 58 9.93 -2.75 -5.22
CA PHE A 58 9.45 -1.80 -4.23
C PHE A 58 8.59 -2.51 -3.19
N ILE A 59 8.85 -2.25 -1.92
CA ILE A 59 8.09 -2.82 -0.83
C ILE A 59 7.22 -1.70 -0.24
N ASP A 60 5.92 -1.68 -0.57
CA ASP A 60 4.95 -0.78 0.05
C ASP A 60 4.58 -1.30 1.45
N THR A 61 4.61 -0.42 2.43
CA THR A 61 4.44 -0.77 3.84
C THR A 61 3.28 -0.01 4.48
N PRO A 62 2.67 -0.55 5.55
CA PRO A 62 1.71 0.19 6.35
C PRO A 62 2.27 1.54 6.82
N GLY A 63 1.41 2.54 6.99
CA GLY A 63 1.84 3.82 7.58
C GLY A 63 2.17 3.65 9.07
N LEU A 64 3.34 4.16 9.49
CA LEU A 64 3.75 4.12 10.89
C LEU A 64 2.77 4.91 11.77
N HIS A 65 2.22 4.25 12.79
CA HIS A 65 1.30 4.84 13.76
C HIS A 65 1.40 4.09 15.09
N ARG A 66 0.89 4.69 16.17
CA ARG A 66 0.83 4.02 17.48
C ARG A 66 -0.22 2.91 17.46
N ALA A 67 0.22 1.68 17.69
CA ALA A 67 -0.66 0.52 17.78
C ALA A 67 -1.56 0.58 19.02
N ARG A 68 -2.78 0.07 18.88
CA ARG A 68 -3.81 -0.02 19.94
C ARG A 68 -4.56 -1.36 19.94
N THR A 69 -4.25 -2.24 18.99
CA THR A 69 -4.88 -3.55 18.72
C THR A 69 -3.82 -4.47 18.14
N LYS A 70 -4.03 -5.79 18.17
CA LYS A 70 -3.07 -6.73 17.58
C LYS A 70 -2.87 -6.55 16.07
N LEU A 71 -3.90 -6.14 15.34
CA LEU A 71 -3.74 -5.74 13.93
C LEU A 71 -2.79 -4.54 13.78
N GLY A 72 -2.88 -3.57 14.70
CA GLY A 72 -1.95 -2.44 14.74
C GLY A 72 -0.51 -2.89 15.06
N ASP A 73 -0.35 -3.82 16.00
CA ASP A 73 0.96 -4.40 16.33
C ASP A 73 1.56 -5.13 15.13
N TYR A 74 0.76 -5.93 14.43
CA TYR A 74 1.12 -6.58 13.16
C TYR A 74 1.60 -5.54 12.12
N MET A 75 0.83 -4.48 11.88
CA MET A 75 1.19 -3.43 10.91
C MET A 75 2.52 -2.75 11.27
N VAL A 76 2.77 -2.51 12.56
CA VAL A 76 4.06 -1.98 13.04
C VAL A 76 5.18 -3.00 12.85
N GLY A 77 4.90 -4.29 13.08
CA GLY A 77 5.81 -5.40 12.81
C GLY A 77 6.24 -5.46 11.35
N VAL A 78 5.29 -5.38 10.42
CA VAL A 78 5.54 -5.35 8.96
C VAL A 78 6.48 -4.21 8.59
N VAL A 79 6.26 -3.00 9.11
CA VAL A 79 7.15 -1.86 8.86
C VAL A 79 8.55 -2.14 9.39
N LYS A 80 8.69 -2.70 10.60
CA LYS A 80 9.99 -3.01 11.19
C LYS A 80 10.76 -4.06 10.39
N GLN A 81 10.08 -5.12 9.96
CA GLN A 81 10.68 -6.19 9.15
C GLN A 81 11.05 -5.71 7.75
N SER A 82 10.20 -4.89 7.12
CA SER A 82 10.44 -4.43 5.74
C SER A 82 11.65 -3.52 5.60
N VAL A 83 12.12 -2.88 6.67
CA VAL A 83 13.33 -2.04 6.66
C VAL A 83 14.59 -2.87 6.96
N ALA A 84 14.43 -4.09 7.48
CA ALA A 84 15.52 -5.06 7.56
C ALA A 84 15.71 -5.74 6.19
N ASP A 85 16.96 -5.98 5.80
CA ASP A 85 17.31 -6.73 4.57
C ASP A 85 16.88 -6.09 3.24
N VAL A 86 17.01 -4.76 3.14
CA VAL A 86 16.80 -4.01 1.88
C VAL A 86 18.04 -3.25 1.43
N ASP A 87 18.16 -3.06 0.12
CA ASP A 87 19.29 -2.36 -0.50
C ASP A 87 19.20 -0.83 -0.30
N ALA A 88 17.97 -0.30 -0.22
CA ALA A 88 17.73 1.09 0.14
C ALA A 88 16.33 1.31 0.75
N VAL A 89 16.19 2.43 1.44
CA VAL A 89 14.92 2.90 2.00
C VAL A 89 14.52 4.21 1.34
N MET A 90 13.26 4.29 0.92
CA MET A 90 12.62 5.51 0.46
C MET A 90 11.75 6.08 1.58
N LEU A 91 12.18 7.17 2.21
CA LEU A 91 11.36 7.90 3.17
C LEU A 91 10.47 8.90 2.41
N LEU A 92 9.20 8.57 2.29
CA LEU A 92 8.20 9.39 1.61
C LEU A 92 7.54 10.36 2.60
N VAL A 93 7.59 11.66 2.29
CA VAL A 93 7.04 12.73 3.12
C VAL A 93 6.16 13.68 2.32
N GLU A 94 5.32 14.45 3.01
CA GLU A 94 4.61 15.59 2.41
C GLU A 94 5.49 16.84 2.41
N PRO A 95 5.20 17.86 1.58
CA PRO A 95 6.05 19.02 1.41
C PRO A 95 5.82 20.04 2.55
N ILE A 96 6.15 19.62 3.76
CA ILE A 96 6.01 20.41 5.00
C ILE A 96 7.40 20.57 5.60
N ALA A 97 7.82 21.82 5.84
CA ALA A 97 9.14 22.16 6.38
C ALA A 97 9.25 21.88 7.89
N ASN A 98 8.91 20.66 8.28
CA ASN A 98 8.97 20.18 9.65
C ASN A 98 9.14 18.66 9.65
N VAL A 99 10.05 18.16 10.49
CA VAL A 99 10.21 16.74 10.75
C VAL A 99 9.34 16.39 11.95
N GLY A 100 8.25 15.67 11.71
CA GLY A 100 7.32 15.26 12.77
C GLY A 100 7.80 14.02 13.51
N GLY A 101 7.18 13.72 14.65
CA GLY A 101 7.53 12.54 15.45
C GLY A 101 7.53 11.19 14.69
N PRO A 102 6.55 10.90 13.82
CA PRO A 102 6.59 9.69 12.98
C PRO A 102 7.80 9.66 12.04
N GLU A 103 8.15 10.80 11.43
CA GLU A 103 9.32 10.93 10.57
C GLU A 103 10.63 10.80 11.36
N GLU A 104 10.73 11.41 12.56
CA GLU A 104 11.85 11.24 13.48
C GLU A 104 12.05 9.77 13.88
N GLU A 105 10.98 9.03 14.16
CA GLU A 105 11.05 7.61 14.49
C GLU A 105 11.58 6.78 13.32
N LEU A 106 11.07 7.03 12.10
CA LEU A 106 11.55 6.34 10.89
C LEU A 106 13.02 6.67 10.60
N ILE A 107 13.42 7.94 10.71
CA ILE A 107 14.81 8.39 10.58
C ILE A 107 15.70 7.68 11.61
N GLY A 108 15.25 7.59 12.87
CA GLY A 108 15.98 6.89 13.92
C GLY A 108 16.21 5.41 13.58
N ARG A 109 15.22 4.75 12.97
CA ARG A 109 15.33 3.36 12.50
C ARG A 109 16.29 3.21 11.33
N ILE A 110 16.17 4.06 10.31
CA ILE A 110 17.08 4.08 9.16
C ILE A 110 18.53 4.22 9.65
N ARG A 111 18.77 5.17 10.55
CA ARG A 111 20.10 5.40 11.16
C ARG A 111 20.60 4.18 11.94
N ALA A 112 19.75 3.52 12.72
CA ALA A 112 20.12 2.36 13.51
C ALA A 112 20.48 1.14 12.64
N LEU A 113 19.82 0.99 11.50
CA LEU A 113 20.07 -0.10 10.55
C LEU A 113 21.24 0.18 9.61
N GLY A 114 21.64 1.45 9.46
CA GLY A 114 22.77 1.85 8.60
C GLY A 114 22.51 1.63 7.11
N VAL A 115 21.24 1.50 6.72
CA VAL A 115 20.82 1.26 5.34
C VAL A 115 20.82 2.55 4.52
N PRO A 116 21.18 2.50 3.23
CA PRO A 116 21.04 3.62 2.29
C PRO A 116 19.63 4.20 2.30
N ALA A 117 19.50 5.52 2.23
CA ALA A 117 18.21 6.20 2.28
C ALA A 117 18.07 7.37 1.31
N VAL A 118 16.92 7.41 0.64
CA VAL A 118 16.48 8.50 -0.25
C VAL A 118 15.27 9.18 0.38
N LEU A 119 15.33 10.50 0.54
CA LEU A 119 14.17 11.28 0.91
C LEU A 119 13.35 11.59 -0.34
N VAL A 120 12.05 11.30 -0.30
CA VAL A 120 11.14 11.61 -1.39
C VAL A 120 10.04 12.53 -0.89
N ILE A 121 10.03 13.76 -1.41
CA ILE A 121 9.06 14.78 -1.04
C ILE A 121 7.91 14.68 -2.03
N ASN A 122 6.85 14.00 -1.65
CA ASN A 122 5.69 13.78 -2.51
C ASN A 122 4.71 14.96 -2.48
N LYS A 123 3.73 14.95 -3.38
CA LYS A 123 2.64 15.94 -3.48
C LYS A 123 3.15 17.36 -3.75
N ILE A 124 4.24 17.51 -4.51
CA ILE A 124 4.75 18.84 -4.86
C ILE A 124 3.75 19.68 -5.66
N ASP A 125 2.74 19.04 -6.27
CA ASP A 125 1.61 19.70 -6.93
C ASP A 125 0.73 20.51 -5.97
N THR A 126 0.89 20.36 -4.66
CA THR A 126 0.11 21.10 -3.66
C THR A 126 0.82 22.34 -3.08
N VAL A 127 2.05 22.61 -3.48
CA VAL A 127 2.87 23.72 -2.94
C VAL A 127 3.59 24.48 -4.04
N LYS A 128 4.15 25.64 -3.71
CA LYS A 128 5.03 26.36 -4.65
C LYS A 128 6.44 25.77 -4.59
N LYS A 129 7.16 25.80 -5.72
CA LYS A 129 8.54 25.28 -5.81
C LYS A 129 9.50 25.94 -4.81
N GLU A 130 9.26 27.21 -4.49
CA GLU A 130 10.05 27.98 -3.52
C GLU A 130 9.98 27.38 -2.10
N ASP A 131 8.85 26.78 -1.72
CA ASP A 131 8.63 26.20 -0.39
C ASP A 131 9.43 24.90 -0.19
N LEU A 132 9.78 24.21 -1.28
CA LEU A 132 10.50 22.92 -1.23
C LEU A 132 11.90 23.06 -0.62
N LEU A 133 12.58 24.19 -0.84
CA LEU A 133 13.91 24.45 -0.26
C LEU A 133 13.91 24.39 1.27
N ALA A 134 12.84 24.89 1.90
CA ALA A 134 12.70 24.84 3.36
C ALA A 134 12.47 23.40 3.84
N VAL A 135 11.69 22.61 3.10
CA VAL A 135 11.48 21.18 3.37
C VAL A 135 12.79 20.41 3.29
N MET A 136 13.53 20.57 2.19
CA MET A 136 14.82 19.88 1.99
C MET A 136 15.79 20.20 3.13
N ARG A 137 15.93 21.47 3.52
CA ARG A 137 16.79 21.87 4.64
C ARG A 137 16.40 21.24 5.97
N ALA A 138 15.11 21.19 6.27
CA ALA A 138 14.61 20.62 7.52
C ALA A 138 14.98 19.13 7.64
N TYR A 139 14.80 18.36 6.57
CA TYR A 139 15.12 16.93 6.57
C TYR A 139 16.62 16.64 6.43
N GLN A 140 17.39 17.45 5.70
CA GLN A 140 18.86 17.35 5.64
C GLN A 140 19.50 17.55 7.01
N ALA A 141 18.94 18.44 7.84
CA ALA A 141 19.41 18.63 9.21
C ALA A 141 19.12 17.42 10.11
N ALA A 142 18.08 16.64 9.80
CA ALA A 142 17.69 15.47 10.60
C ALA A 142 18.43 14.18 10.22
N HIS A 143 18.78 14.02 8.94
CA HIS A 143 19.48 12.85 8.44
C HIS A 143 20.22 13.12 7.12
N ASP A 144 21.36 12.45 6.96
CA ASP A 144 22.16 12.50 5.74
C ASP A 144 21.61 11.51 4.70
N PHE A 145 20.64 11.97 3.93
CA PHE A 145 20.08 11.19 2.81
C PHE A 145 21.03 11.26 1.61
N GLN A 146 21.23 10.12 0.94
CA GLN A 146 22.09 10.06 -0.25
C GLN A 146 21.49 10.80 -1.45
N ALA A 147 20.16 10.96 -1.48
CA ALA A 147 19.46 11.77 -2.44
C ALA A 147 18.16 12.33 -1.86
N ILE A 148 17.73 13.48 -2.41
CA ILE A 148 16.44 14.09 -2.10
C ILE A 148 15.72 14.36 -3.41
N VAL A 149 14.56 13.72 -3.60
CA VAL A 149 13.82 13.79 -4.86
C VAL A 149 12.40 14.33 -4.62
N PRO A 150 12.08 15.54 -5.09
CA PRO A 150 10.71 16.06 -5.09
C PRO A 150 9.90 15.42 -6.21
N ILE A 151 8.70 14.90 -5.89
CA ILE A 151 7.82 14.25 -6.87
C ILE A 151 6.33 14.60 -6.67
N SER A 152 5.54 14.40 -7.71
CA SER A 152 4.09 14.19 -7.60
C SER A 152 3.75 12.79 -8.09
N ALA A 153 3.53 11.85 -7.16
CA ALA A 153 3.08 10.50 -7.51
C ALA A 153 1.72 10.50 -8.24
N LYS A 154 0.90 11.53 -8.02
CA LYS A 154 -0.41 11.68 -8.67
C LYS A 154 -0.29 12.06 -10.14
N ASN A 155 0.64 12.96 -10.47
CA ASN A 155 0.78 13.53 -11.81
C ASN A 155 1.97 12.95 -12.59
N GLY A 156 2.80 12.12 -11.95
CA GLY A 156 4.02 11.53 -12.52
C GLY A 156 5.25 12.46 -12.52
N GLU A 157 5.12 13.71 -12.05
CA GLU A 157 6.25 14.66 -12.00
C GLU A 157 7.37 14.10 -11.11
N GLY A 158 8.58 14.01 -11.65
CA GLY A 158 9.79 13.54 -10.93
C GLY A 158 9.87 12.02 -10.69
N VAL A 159 8.88 11.21 -11.09
CA VAL A 159 8.91 9.75 -10.85
C VAL A 159 10.02 9.06 -11.67
N GLU A 160 10.25 9.54 -12.90
CA GLU A 160 11.33 9.04 -13.76
C GLU A 160 12.73 9.40 -13.24
N ASP A 161 12.87 10.61 -12.70
CA ASP A 161 14.11 11.06 -12.05
C ASP A 161 14.38 10.24 -10.78
N LEU A 162 13.32 9.96 -10.01
CA LEU A 162 13.40 9.08 -8.85
C LEU A 162 13.88 7.68 -9.26
N LEU A 163 13.33 7.07 -10.31
CA LEU A 163 13.79 5.76 -10.80
C LEU A 163 15.27 5.78 -11.21
N THR A 164 15.72 6.87 -11.84
CA THR A 164 17.12 7.05 -12.21
C THR A 164 18.03 7.10 -10.98
N VAL A 165 17.63 7.83 -9.94
CA VAL A 165 18.34 7.88 -8.66
C VAL A 165 18.37 6.50 -8.00
N LEU A 166 17.22 5.82 -7.94
CA LEU A 166 17.08 4.51 -7.30
C LEU A 166 17.89 3.42 -8.01
N ALA A 167 18.13 3.54 -9.32
CA ALA A 167 18.97 2.61 -10.08
C ALA A 167 20.42 2.54 -9.56
N GLY A 168 20.90 3.60 -8.92
CA GLY A 168 22.23 3.66 -8.32
C GLY A 168 22.39 2.82 -7.04
N PHE A 169 21.28 2.34 -6.47
CA PHE A 169 21.28 1.53 -5.25
C PHE A 169 21.12 0.03 -5.52
N LEU A 170 20.85 -0.37 -6.76
CA LEU A 170 20.64 -1.77 -7.10
C LEU A 170 22.00 -2.49 -7.21
N PRO A 171 22.26 -3.52 -6.39
CA PRO A 171 23.46 -4.33 -6.54
C PRO A 171 23.44 -5.13 -7.85
N GLU A 172 24.62 -5.54 -8.32
CA GLU A 172 24.71 -6.57 -9.35
C GLU A 172 24.17 -7.88 -8.79
N GLY A 173 23.29 -8.53 -9.54
CA GLY A 173 22.59 -9.69 -9.03
C GLY A 173 21.62 -10.31 -10.04
N PRO A 174 21.15 -11.54 -9.78
CA PRO A 174 20.18 -12.21 -10.63
C PRO A 174 18.81 -11.53 -10.51
N GLN A 175 17.96 -11.77 -11.50
CA GLN A 175 16.55 -11.43 -11.40
C GLN A 175 15.92 -12.11 -10.17
N LEU A 176 15.21 -11.36 -9.33
CA LEU A 176 14.56 -11.84 -8.10
C LEU A 176 13.16 -12.41 -8.39
N PHE A 177 12.41 -11.78 -9.30
CA PHE A 177 11.04 -12.17 -9.65
C PHE A 177 10.89 -12.44 -11.16
N PRO A 178 10.05 -13.42 -11.58
CA PRO A 178 9.84 -13.74 -12.99
C PRO A 178 9.42 -12.55 -13.88
N GLU A 179 9.71 -12.63 -15.17
CA GLU A 179 9.29 -11.61 -16.15
C GLU A 179 7.75 -11.55 -16.22
N GLY A 180 7.18 -10.34 -16.26
CA GLY A 180 5.74 -10.12 -16.29
C GLY A 180 5.04 -10.12 -14.91
N MET A 181 5.74 -10.50 -13.85
CA MET A 181 5.19 -10.36 -12.49
C MET A 181 5.26 -8.89 -12.05
N VAL A 182 4.12 -8.32 -11.67
CA VAL A 182 4.01 -6.92 -11.21
C VAL A 182 3.86 -6.83 -9.69
N THR A 183 3.29 -7.85 -9.05
CA THR A 183 3.17 -7.94 -7.59
C THR A 183 3.24 -9.39 -7.12
N ASP A 184 3.65 -9.60 -5.87
CA ASP A 184 3.63 -10.91 -5.19
C ASP A 184 2.26 -11.28 -4.61
N GLN A 185 1.29 -10.36 -4.65
CA GLN A 185 -0.03 -10.59 -4.11
C GLN A 185 -0.84 -11.56 -4.99
N PRO A 186 -1.47 -12.59 -4.40
CA PRO A 186 -2.47 -13.39 -5.10
C PRO A 186 -3.63 -12.52 -5.58
N GLU A 187 -4.18 -12.79 -6.76
CA GLU A 187 -5.32 -12.05 -7.33
C GLU A 187 -6.50 -11.96 -6.35
N ARG A 188 -6.82 -13.06 -5.65
CA ARG A 188 -7.85 -13.08 -4.59
C ARG A 188 -7.61 -12.03 -3.50
N GLN A 189 -6.36 -11.74 -3.16
CA GLN A 189 -6.01 -10.75 -2.15
C GLN A 189 -6.22 -9.34 -2.73
N VAL A 190 -5.81 -9.11 -3.98
CA VAL A 190 -6.07 -7.84 -4.67
C VAL A 190 -7.57 -7.58 -4.77
N MET A 191 -8.39 -8.61 -5.07
CA MET A 191 -9.85 -8.50 -5.07
C MET A 191 -10.41 -8.11 -3.69
N ALA A 192 -9.93 -8.77 -2.61
CA ALA A 192 -10.33 -8.43 -1.25
C ALA A 192 -10.03 -6.95 -0.92
N GLU A 193 -8.85 -6.51 -1.34
CA GLU A 193 -8.36 -5.15 -1.13
C GLU A 193 -9.16 -4.13 -1.95
N ILE A 194 -9.46 -4.38 -3.23
CA ILE A 194 -10.34 -3.52 -4.05
C ILE A 194 -11.70 -3.31 -3.35
N LEU A 195 -12.31 -4.37 -2.83
CA LEU A 195 -13.57 -4.24 -2.09
C LEU A 195 -13.39 -3.43 -0.79
N ARG A 196 -12.28 -3.64 -0.08
CA ARG A 196 -11.93 -2.89 1.13
C ARG A 196 -11.69 -1.41 0.86
N GLU A 197 -11.12 -1.07 -0.29
CA GLU A 197 -10.98 0.32 -0.75
C GLU A 197 -12.36 0.98 -0.84
N LYS A 198 -13.36 0.30 -1.42
CA LYS A 198 -14.70 0.85 -1.55
C LYS A 198 -15.43 0.98 -0.21
N LEU A 199 -15.15 0.08 0.74
CA LEU A 199 -15.59 0.24 2.13
C LEU A 199 -14.99 1.50 2.76
N LEU A 200 -13.69 1.72 2.60
CA LEU A 200 -13.02 2.94 3.05
C LEU A 200 -13.60 4.18 2.37
N LEU A 201 -13.89 4.15 1.08
CA LEU A 201 -14.42 5.30 0.34
C LEU A 201 -15.88 5.63 0.69
N CYS A 202 -16.72 4.62 0.91
CA CYS A 202 -18.18 4.82 1.01
C CYS A 202 -18.72 4.91 2.43
N LEU A 203 -18.00 4.39 3.41
CA LEU A 203 -18.38 4.46 4.83
C LEU A 203 -17.72 5.67 5.48
N ASP A 204 -18.01 5.96 6.74
CA ASP A 204 -17.44 7.09 7.48
C ASP A 204 -17.04 6.69 8.90
N GLN A 205 -16.40 7.62 9.60
CA GLN A 205 -15.99 7.47 11.00
C GLN A 205 -15.09 6.23 11.20
N GLU A 206 -15.25 5.50 12.29
CA GLU A 206 -14.44 4.33 12.63
C GLU A 206 -14.84 3.06 11.86
N ILE A 207 -16.03 3.04 11.24
CA ILE A 207 -16.65 1.85 10.66
C ILE A 207 -15.73 1.12 9.66
N PRO A 208 -15.17 1.78 8.62
CA PRO A 208 -14.34 1.06 7.65
C PRO A 208 -13.01 0.57 8.24
N HIS A 209 -12.52 1.15 9.34
CA HIS A 209 -11.32 0.66 10.00
C HIS A 209 -11.59 -0.63 10.81
N GLY A 210 -12.84 -0.89 11.16
CA GLY A 210 -13.30 -2.12 11.79
C GLY A 210 -13.72 -3.22 10.82
N THR A 211 -13.43 -3.10 9.51
CA THR A 211 -13.78 -4.13 8.52
C THR A 211 -12.59 -4.97 8.04
N ALA A 212 -12.87 -6.21 7.68
CA ALA A 212 -12.00 -7.11 6.94
C ALA A 212 -12.78 -7.74 5.77
N VAL A 213 -12.08 -8.11 4.70
CA VAL A 213 -12.68 -8.75 3.53
C VAL A 213 -11.98 -10.09 3.31
N GLU A 214 -12.77 -11.14 3.11
CA GLU A 214 -12.30 -12.47 2.73
C GLU A 214 -12.97 -12.87 1.42
N ILE A 215 -12.17 -13.29 0.43
CA ILE A 215 -12.70 -13.92 -0.79
C ILE A 215 -12.90 -15.41 -0.49
N THR A 216 -14.16 -15.84 -0.38
CA THR A 216 -14.54 -17.21 -0.04
C THR A 216 -14.66 -18.11 -1.27
N ARG A 217 -14.84 -17.51 -2.45
CA ARG A 217 -14.81 -18.20 -3.75
C ARG A 217 -14.14 -17.32 -4.79
N PHE A 218 -13.24 -17.91 -5.56
CA PHE A 218 -12.62 -17.31 -6.73
C PHE A 218 -12.46 -18.40 -7.80
N SER A 219 -13.24 -18.32 -8.87
CA SER A 219 -13.24 -19.35 -9.92
C SER A 219 -13.59 -18.73 -11.26
N GLU A 220 -12.90 -19.15 -12.32
CA GLU A 220 -13.23 -18.80 -13.68
C GLU A 220 -14.25 -19.79 -14.27
N ARG A 221 -15.26 -19.28 -14.98
CA ARG A 221 -16.24 -20.07 -15.72
C ARG A 221 -15.75 -20.33 -17.14
N ASP A 222 -16.34 -21.31 -17.83
CA ASP A 222 -16.04 -21.64 -19.23
C ASP A 222 -16.25 -20.48 -20.23
N ASN A 223 -16.97 -19.43 -19.83
CA ASN A 223 -17.23 -18.23 -20.63
C ASN A 223 -16.41 -17.01 -20.21
N GLU A 224 -15.25 -17.22 -19.57
CA GLU A 224 -14.29 -16.18 -19.14
C GLU A 224 -14.91 -15.18 -18.13
N ILE A 225 -15.98 -15.58 -17.45
CA ILE A 225 -16.53 -14.83 -16.31
C ILE A 225 -15.87 -15.32 -15.03
N ILE A 226 -15.37 -14.39 -14.23
CA ILE A 226 -14.77 -14.67 -12.93
C ILE A 226 -15.84 -14.53 -11.85
N ASP A 227 -16.10 -15.63 -11.14
CA ASP A 227 -16.95 -15.66 -9.95
C ASP A 227 -16.14 -15.29 -8.71
N VAL A 228 -16.62 -14.28 -7.98
CA VAL A 228 -16.05 -13.81 -6.73
C VAL A 228 -17.13 -13.76 -5.66
N ASP A 229 -17.00 -14.61 -4.64
CA ASP A 229 -17.83 -14.51 -3.43
C ASP A 229 -16.99 -13.86 -2.34
N ALA A 230 -17.44 -12.73 -1.80
CA ALA A 230 -16.73 -11.98 -0.78
C ALA A 230 -17.54 -11.87 0.51
N THR A 231 -16.91 -12.14 1.65
CA THR A 231 -17.46 -11.87 2.98
C THR A 231 -16.80 -10.65 3.59
N ILE A 232 -17.60 -9.63 3.88
CA ILE A 232 -17.23 -8.43 4.63
C ILE A 232 -17.52 -8.69 6.11
N TYR A 233 -16.48 -8.67 6.93
CA TYR A 233 -16.58 -8.77 8.38
C TYR A 233 -16.59 -7.38 9.02
N CYS A 234 -17.37 -7.22 10.08
CA CYS A 234 -17.38 -6.03 10.92
C CYS A 234 -17.52 -6.41 12.41
N GLU A 235 -17.10 -5.52 13.31
CA GLU A 235 -17.05 -5.86 14.75
C GLU A 235 -18.39 -5.76 15.48
N LYS A 236 -19.38 -5.05 14.92
CA LYS A 236 -20.64 -4.75 15.62
C LYS A 236 -21.85 -4.94 14.70
N THR A 237 -22.96 -5.41 15.28
CA THR A 237 -24.25 -5.51 14.57
C THR A 237 -24.74 -4.17 14.04
N SER A 238 -24.50 -3.08 14.77
CA SER A 238 -24.79 -1.71 14.30
C SER A 238 -24.01 -1.37 13.02
N HIS A 239 -22.72 -1.73 12.96
CA HIS A 239 -21.89 -1.52 11.76
C HIS A 239 -22.39 -2.35 10.59
N LYS A 240 -22.80 -3.61 10.82
CA LYS A 240 -23.44 -4.44 9.78
C LYS A 240 -24.64 -3.74 9.16
N GLY A 241 -25.52 -3.15 9.99
CA GLY A 241 -26.66 -2.38 9.50
C GLY A 241 -26.26 -1.19 8.62
N ILE A 242 -25.19 -0.47 8.98
CA ILE A 242 -24.69 0.69 8.22
C ILE A 242 -24.04 0.26 6.90
N ILE A 243 -23.23 -0.80 6.91
CA ILE A 243 -22.58 -1.36 5.71
C ILE A 243 -23.64 -1.82 4.70
N ILE A 244 -24.71 -2.48 5.16
CA ILE A 244 -25.84 -2.87 4.31
C ILE A 244 -26.59 -1.62 3.82
N GLY A 245 -26.87 -0.69 4.73
CA GLY A 245 -27.64 0.51 4.46
C GLY A 245 -29.13 0.23 4.22
N LYS A 246 -29.92 1.30 4.11
CA LYS A 246 -31.37 1.20 3.90
C LYS A 246 -31.66 0.39 2.62
N ASN A 247 -32.42 -0.70 2.75
CA ASN A 247 -32.75 -1.61 1.66
C ASN A 247 -31.53 -2.17 0.89
N GLY A 248 -30.36 -2.29 1.53
CA GLY A 248 -29.14 -2.78 0.89
C GLY A 248 -28.45 -1.76 -0.03
N ALA A 249 -28.88 -0.49 -0.03
CA ALA A 249 -28.38 0.52 -0.96
C ALA A 249 -26.88 0.80 -0.82
N MET A 250 -26.35 0.78 0.41
CA MET A 250 -24.93 1.05 0.65
C MET A 250 -24.06 -0.12 0.18
N LEU A 251 -24.43 -1.35 0.55
CA LEU A 251 -23.72 -2.55 0.09
C LEU A 251 -23.73 -2.64 -1.43
N LYS A 252 -24.88 -2.39 -2.07
CA LYS A 252 -25.00 -2.35 -3.53
C LYS A 252 -24.06 -1.31 -4.17
N LYS A 253 -23.94 -0.11 -3.58
CA LYS A 253 -23.01 0.92 -4.05
C LYS A 253 -21.56 0.45 -3.96
N ILE A 254 -21.16 -0.08 -2.80
CA ILE A 254 -19.82 -0.60 -2.53
C ILE A 254 -19.45 -1.71 -3.52
N SER A 255 -20.31 -2.73 -3.65
CA SER A 255 -20.05 -3.88 -4.53
C SER A 255 -20.10 -3.50 -6.01
N SER A 256 -20.93 -2.54 -6.42
CA SER A 256 -20.93 -2.05 -7.81
C SER A 256 -19.61 -1.35 -8.17
N LEU A 257 -19.11 -0.47 -7.30
CA LEU A 257 -17.83 0.20 -7.49
C LEU A 257 -16.65 -0.78 -7.44
N ALA A 258 -16.71 -1.76 -6.54
CA ALA A 258 -15.65 -2.76 -6.43
C ALA A 258 -15.60 -3.63 -7.68
N ARG A 259 -16.74 -4.10 -8.16
CA ARG A 259 -16.84 -4.93 -9.37
C ARG A 259 -16.24 -4.24 -10.60
N GLN A 260 -16.49 -2.93 -10.78
CA GLN A 260 -15.89 -2.17 -11.89
C GLN A 260 -14.35 -2.16 -11.85
N ASP A 261 -13.77 -1.92 -10.68
CA ASP A 261 -12.32 -1.97 -10.49
C ASP A 261 -11.76 -3.40 -10.65
N MET A 262 -12.49 -4.41 -10.18
CA MET A 262 -12.12 -5.82 -10.37
C MET A 262 -12.13 -6.22 -11.85
N GLU A 263 -13.14 -5.80 -12.62
CA GLU A 263 -13.21 -6.05 -14.07
C GLU A 263 -12.05 -5.39 -14.81
N ALA A 264 -11.70 -4.16 -14.43
CA ALA A 264 -10.55 -3.46 -15.00
C ALA A 264 -9.23 -4.16 -14.68
N PHE A 265 -9.06 -4.63 -13.45
CA PHE A 265 -7.85 -5.35 -13.01
C PHE A 265 -7.73 -6.72 -13.69
N MET A 266 -8.81 -7.50 -13.74
CA MET A 266 -8.79 -8.86 -14.32
C MET A 266 -8.81 -8.86 -15.84
N GLY A 267 -9.18 -7.76 -16.49
CA GLY A 267 -9.40 -7.72 -17.94
C GLY A 267 -10.58 -8.59 -18.41
N ALA A 268 -11.46 -8.99 -17.49
CA ALA A 268 -12.55 -9.94 -17.71
C ALA A 268 -13.80 -9.52 -16.93
N ARG A 269 -14.96 -10.10 -17.28
CA ARG A 269 -16.21 -9.81 -16.56
C ARG A 269 -16.20 -10.49 -15.19
N VAL A 270 -16.68 -9.78 -14.18
CA VAL A 270 -16.71 -10.27 -12.79
C VAL A 270 -18.15 -10.38 -12.30
N TYR A 271 -18.52 -11.57 -11.84
CA TYR A 271 -19.73 -11.78 -11.05
C TYR A 271 -19.37 -11.73 -9.57
N LEU A 272 -19.74 -10.63 -8.90
CA LEU A 272 -19.41 -10.39 -7.49
C LEU A 272 -20.64 -10.59 -6.59
N GLU A 273 -20.60 -11.59 -5.71
CA GLU A 273 -21.54 -11.74 -4.61
C GLU A 273 -20.90 -11.27 -3.29
N THR A 274 -21.65 -10.53 -2.47
CA THR A 274 -21.13 -9.94 -1.22
C THR A 274 -22.02 -10.25 -0.03
N TRP A 275 -21.40 -10.68 1.07
CA TRP A 275 -22.06 -10.99 2.34
C TRP A 275 -21.51 -10.12 3.47
N VAL A 276 -22.34 -9.76 4.45
CA VAL A 276 -21.89 -9.01 5.64
C VAL A 276 -22.10 -9.85 6.90
N LYS A 277 -21.01 -10.17 7.60
CA LYS A 277 -21.00 -10.94 8.84
C LYS A 277 -20.44 -10.12 10.01
N VAL A 278 -20.97 -10.37 11.21
CA VAL A 278 -20.42 -9.80 12.45
C VAL A 278 -19.38 -10.76 12.97
N LYS A 279 -18.18 -10.26 13.25
CA LYS A 279 -17.13 -10.96 13.97
C LYS A 279 -16.53 -10.02 14.99
N GLU A 280 -17.00 -10.15 16.23
CA GLU A 280 -16.62 -9.27 17.33
C GLU A 280 -15.11 -9.36 17.60
N ASN A 281 -14.50 -8.21 17.90
CA ASN A 281 -13.09 -8.07 18.30
C ASN A 281 -12.09 -8.78 17.35
N TRP A 282 -12.39 -8.84 16.06
CA TRP A 282 -11.56 -9.57 15.11
C TRP A 282 -10.15 -8.98 14.99
N ARG A 283 -9.98 -7.67 15.24
CA ARG A 283 -8.68 -6.97 15.23
C ARG A 283 -7.74 -7.37 16.38
N ASP A 284 -8.24 -8.13 17.35
CA ASP A 284 -7.46 -8.70 18.46
C ASP A 284 -7.40 -10.25 18.42
N ASN A 285 -7.94 -10.86 17.34
CA ASN A 285 -7.94 -12.30 17.10
C ASN A 285 -6.89 -12.67 16.04
N LEU A 286 -5.69 -13.05 16.48
CA LEU A 286 -4.55 -13.39 15.60
C LEU A 286 -4.90 -14.45 14.55
N ASN A 287 -5.55 -15.55 14.96
CA ASN A 287 -5.94 -16.60 14.03
C ASN A 287 -6.82 -16.06 12.90
N PHE A 288 -7.74 -15.15 13.22
CA PHE A 288 -8.59 -14.56 12.21
C PHE A 288 -7.85 -13.53 11.34
N ILE A 289 -6.97 -12.72 11.93
CA ILE A 289 -6.09 -11.79 11.21
C ILE A 289 -5.29 -12.56 10.13
N HIS A 290 -4.72 -13.72 10.49
CA HIS A 290 -3.98 -14.57 9.55
C HIS A 290 -4.88 -15.19 8.47
N ASN A 291 -6.12 -15.55 8.82
CA ASN A 291 -7.08 -16.11 7.87
C ASN A 291 -7.51 -15.09 6.80
N VAL A 292 -7.64 -13.81 7.15
CA VAL A 292 -8.00 -12.75 6.20
C VAL A 292 -6.79 -12.17 5.44
N GLY A 293 -5.65 -12.86 5.48
CA GLY A 293 -4.49 -12.54 4.64
C GLY A 293 -3.46 -11.61 5.27
N TYR A 294 -3.50 -11.40 6.59
CA TYR A 294 -2.51 -10.60 7.33
C TYR A 294 -1.61 -11.56 8.12
N ARG A 295 -0.48 -11.98 7.52
CA ARG A 295 0.41 -13.03 8.05
C ARG A 295 1.82 -12.46 8.23
N ASP A 296 2.56 -12.98 9.21
CA ASP A 296 3.92 -12.55 9.56
C ASP A 296 5.02 -13.06 8.59
N ASP A 297 4.64 -13.59 7.43
CA ASP A 297 5.54 -14.27 6.47
C ASP A 297 6.17 -13.28 5.44
#